data_AF-A0A1B6FIR8-F1
#
_entry.id   AF-A0A1B6FIR8-F1
#
_cell.length_a   1.000
_cell.length_b   1.000
_cell.length_c   1.000
_cell.angle_alpha   90.00
_cell.angle_beta   90.00
_cell.angle_gamma   90.00
#
_symmetry.space_group_name_H-M   'P 1'
#
loop_
_entity.id
_entity.type
_entity.pdbx_description
1 polymer ?
#
loop_
_entity_poly.entity_id
_entity_poly.type
_entity_poly.pdbx_seq_one_letter_code
_entity_poly.pdbx_strand_id
1 'polypeptide(L)'
;MLRLKTDISAMEAHLRQGEKETQQITQRSNNLNEYYESLRNNVITLLEHVRIPNGTAGGPPEKMGHDNFDSYLSRLQTLCGSGVDGPGYCDENNRPLYETVKSALQDFTVLPTPI
;
A
#
# COMPACT_ATOMS: atom_id res chain seq x y z
N MET A 1 12.40 -2.11 54.93
CA MET A 1 12.82 -3.05 53.86
C MET A 1 11.66 -3.68 53.09
N LEU A 2 10.49 -3.96 53.69
CA LEU A 2 9.34 -4.56 52.98
C LEU A 2 8.81 -3.73 51.80
N ARG A 3 8.69 -2.40 51.98
CA ARG A 3 8.18 -1.47 50.95
C ARG A 3 9.01 -1.52 49.65
N LEU A 4 10.34 -1.45 49.77
CA LEU A 4 11.25 -1.52 48.63
C LEU A 4 11.13 -2.84 47.86
N LYS A 5 10.96 -3.97 48.57
CA LYS A 5 10.74 -5.29 47.95
C LYS A 5 9.44 -5.32 47.15
N THR A 6 8.37 -4.76 47.72
CA THR A 6 7.07 -4.65 47.02
C THR A 6 7.17 -3.75 45.79
N ASP A 7 7.88 -2.63 45.90
CA ASP A 7 8.09 -1.72 44.76
C ASP A 7 8.89 -2.39 43.64
N ILE A 8 9.95 -3.15 43.96
CA ILE A 8 10.72 -3.93 42.99
C ILE A 8 9.83 -4.95 42.27
N SER A 9 9.04 -5.73 43.00
CA SER A 9 8.15 -6.72 42.38
C SER A 9 7.07 -6.08 41.50
N ALA A 10 6.57 -4.90 41.87
CA ALA A 10 5.62 -4.16 41.06
C ALA A 10 6.26 -3.63 39.75
N MET A 11 7.50 -3.17 39.81
CA MET A 11 8.25 -2.76 38.62
C MET A 11 8.57 -3.96 37.71
N GLU A 12 8.97 -5.10 38.26
CA GLU A 12 9.21 -6.34 37.50
C GLU A 12 7.94 -6.84 36.79
N ALA A 13 6.78 -6.72 37.46
CA ALA A 13 5.50 -7.05 36.85
C ALA A 13 5.16 -6.12 35.68
N HIS A 14 5.40 -4.81 35.83
CA HIS A 14 5.21 -3.84 34.74
C HIS A 14 6.14 -4.10 33.55
N LEU A 15 7.42 -4.40 33.80
CA LEU A 15 8.37 -4.73 32.73
C LEU A 15 7.92 -5.96 31.94
N ARG A 16 7.53 -7.04 32.64
CA ARG A 16 7.00 -8.26 32.00
C ARG A 16 5.74 -7.98 31.18
N GLN A 17 4.90 -7.05 31.62
CA GLN A 17 3.71 -6.65 30.88
C GLN A 17 4.06 -5.83 29.64
N GLY A 18 4.98 -4.87 29.75
CA GLY A 18 5.46 -4.08 28.62
C GLY A 18 6.13 -4.93 27.53
N GLU A 19 6.86 -5.99 27.92
CA GLU A 19 7.43 -6.95 26.97
C GLU A 19 6.35 -7.71 26.19
N LYS A 20 5.27 -8.15 26.87
CA LYS A 20 4.13 -8.82 26.19
C LYS A 20 3.42 -7.90 25.22
N GLU A 21 3.22 -6.65 25.58
CA GLU A 21 2.60 -5.64 24.70
C GLU A 21 3.48 -5.35 23.49
N THR A 22 4.79 -5.21 23.71
CA THR A 22 5.77 -5.03 22.62
C THR A 22 5.74 -6.21 21.66
N GLN A 23 5.72 -7.45 22.17
CA GLN A 23 5.62 -8.64 21.33
C GLN A 23 4.33 -8.68 20.51
N GLN A 24 3.20 -8.29 21.12
CA GLN A 24 1.91 -8.21 20.41
C GLN A 24 1.94 -7.15 19.31
N ILE A 25 2.56 -6.00 19.54
CA ILE A 25 2.73 -4.94 18.54
C ILE A 25 3.59 -5.45 17.37
N THR A 26 4.74 -6.07 17.67
CA THR A 26 5.61 -6.67 16.65
C THR A 26 4.87 -7.70 15.82
N GLN A 27 4.08 -8.58 16.46
CA GLN A 27 3.29 -9.57 15.75
C GLN A 27 2.24 -8.93 14.84
N ARG A 28 1.50 -7.92 15.32
CA ARG A 28 0.55 -7.17 14.49
C ARG A 28 1.22 -6.48 13.31
N SER A 29 2.40 -5.90 13.53
CA SER A 29 3.20 -5.27 12.48
C SER A 29 3.60 -6.27 11.40
N ASN A 30 4.06 -7.47 11.78
CA ASN A 30 4.41 -8.52 10.83
C ASN A 30 3.21 -8.98 10.01
N ASN A 31 2.07 -9.22 10.67
CA ASN A 31 0.83 -9.60 9.99
C ASN A 31 0.37 -8.55 8.97
N LEU A 32 0.51 -7.25 9.30
CA LEU A 32 0.20 -6.17 8.37
C LEU A 32 1.16 -6.17 7.18
N ASN A 33 2.45 -6.37 7.41
CA ASN A 33 3.44 -6.40 6.35
C ASN A 33 3.15 -7.55 5.36
N GLU A 34 2.87 -8.75 5.88
CA GLU A 34 2.45 -9.91 5.07
C GLU A 34 1.17 -9.63 4.29
N TYR A 35 0.19 -8.96 4.90
CA TYR A 35 -1.06 -8.60 4.24
C TYR A 35 -0.82 -7.62 3.08
N TYR A 36 -0.04 -6.56 3.29
CA TYR A 36 0.28 -5.59 2.23
C TYR A 36 1.12 -6.20 1.11
N GLU A 37 2.04 -7.10 1.44
CA GLU A 37 2.81 -7.85 0.45
C GLU A 37 1.90 -8.77 -0.39
N SER A 38 1.01 -9.53 0.25
CA SER A 38 0.02 -10.36 -0.43
C SER A 38 -0.91 -9.53 -1.33
N LEU A 39 -1.39 -8.39 -0.83
CA LEU A 39 -2.21 -7.46 -1.61
C LEU A 39 -1.45 -6.97 -2.85
N ARG A 40 -0.20 -6.53 -2.68
CA ARG A 40 0.66 -6.11 -3.80
C ARG A 40 0.82 -7.22 -4.84
N ASN A 41 1.08 -8.44 -4.40
CA ASN A 41 1.23 -9.60 -5.29
C ASN A 41 -0.07 -9.93 -6.05
N ASN A 42 -1.22 -9.85 -5.38
CA ASN A 42 -2.52 -10.01 -6.01
C ASN A 42 -2.77 -8.93 -7.08
N VAL A 43 -2.47 -7.66 -6.78
CA VAL A 43 -2.64 -6.56 -7.73
C VAL A 43 -1.70 -6.72 -8.92
N ILE A 44 -0.44 -7.09 -8.70
CA ILE A 44 0.51 -7.42 -9.78
C ILE A 44 -0.06 -8.52 -10.68
N THR A 45 -0.58 -9.60 -10.09
CA THR A 45 -1.15 -10.74 -10.84
C THR A 45 -2.37 -10.32 -11.68
N LEU A 46 -3.24 -9.48 -11.13
CA LEU A 46 -4.38 -8.92 -11.85
C LEU A 46 -3.94 -8.04 -13.03
N LEU A 47 -2.90 -7.23 -12.82
CA LEU A 47 -2.40 -6.30 -13.83
C LEU A 47 -1.46 -6.95 -14.86
N GLU A 48 -0.90 -8.13 -14.60
CA GLU A 48 -0.04 -8.86 -15.55
C GLU A 48 -0.74 -9.12 -16.91
N HIS A 49 -2.07 -9.28 -16.87
CA HIS A 49 -2.91 -9.50 -18.05
C HIS A 49 -3.34 -8.20 -18.73
N VAL A 50 -3.17 -7.06 -18.07
CA VAL A 50 -3.55 -5.75 -18.59
C VAL A 50 -2.42 -5.27 -19.52
N ARG A 51 -2.69 -5.25 -20.82
CA ARG A 51 -1.81 -4.60 -21.78
C ARG A 51 -2.18 -3.12 -21.87
N ILE A 52 -1.24 -2.26 -21.49
CA ILE A 52 -1.37 -0.82 -21.73
C ILE A 52 -1.25 -0.59 -23.25
N PRO A 53 -2.32 -0.14 -23.93
CA PRO A 53 -2.21 0.26 -25.32
C PRO A 53 -1.28 1.47 -25.38
N ASN A 54 -0.28 1.44 -26.27
CA ASN A 54 0.63 2.58 -26.50
C ASN A 54 1.58 2.98 -25.35
N GLY A 55 1.93 2.07 -24.44
CA GLY A 55 2.85 2.33 -23.32
C GLY A 55 4.23 2.90 -23.70
N THR A 56 4.61 2.82 -24.97
CA THR A 56 5.57 3.68 -25.66
C THR A 56 5.21 3.67 -27.15
N ALA A 57 5.20 4.80 -27.83
CA ALA A 57 5.24 4.82 -29.29
C ALA A 57 6.60 4.22 -29.72
N GLY A 58 6.63 2.90 -29.98
CA GLY A 58 7.79 2.20 -30.57
C GLY A 58 8.71 1.40 -29.64
N GLY A 59 8.38 1.19 -28.36
CA GLY A 59 9.18 0.36 -27.45
C GLY A 59 8.57 -1.02 -27.16
N PRO A 60 9.37 -2.02 -26.74
CA PRO A 60 8.87 -3.34 -26.37
C PRO A 60 7.85 -3.23 -25.22
N PRO A 61 6.85 -4.13 -25.17
CA PRO A 61 5.86 -4.12 -24.08
C PRO A 61 6.59 -4.30 -22.75
N GLU A 62 6.62 -3.26 -21.92
CA GLU A 62 7.13 -3.38 -20.56
C GLU A 62 6.22 -4.37 -19.82
N LYS A 63 6.78 -5.53 -19.50
CA LYS A 63 6.10 -6.50 -18.65
C LYS A 63 6.01 -5.90 -17.25
N MET A 64 4.80 -5.83 -16.74
CA MET A 64 4.52 -5.55 -15.32
C MET A 64 5.29 -6.57 -14.48
N GLY A 65 6.18 -6.08 -13.63
CA GLY A 65 7.01 -6.87 -12.72
C GLY A 65 7.12 -6.17 -11.37
N HIS A 66 7.60 -6.89 -10.36
CA HIS A 66 7.70 -6.38 -9.00
C HIS A 66 8.55 -5.09 -8.93
N ASP A 67 9.63 -5.04 -9.69
CA ASP A 67 10.57 -3.91 -9.70
C ASP A 67 10.01 -2.64 -10.35
N ASN A 68 8.99 -2.77 -11.21
CA ASN A 68 8.44 -1.67 -12.00
C ASN A 68 6.97 -1.35 -11.64
N PHE A 69 6.46 -1.91 -10.54
CA PHE A 69 5.04 -1.83 -10.17
C PHE A 69 4.56 -0.38 -9.99
N ASP A 70 5.30 0.42 -9.23
CA ASP A 70 4.91 1.80 -8.93
C ASP A 70 4.96 2.69 -10.18
N SER A 71 6.00 2.52 -11.01
CA SER A 71 6.14 3.22 -12.29
C SER A 71 4.99 2.90 -13.24
N TYR A 72 4.57 1.63 -13.32
CA TYR A 72 3.47 1.21 -14.17
C TYR A 72 2.11 1.68 -13.64
N LEU A 73 1.88 1.63 -12.32
CA LEU A 73 0.68 2.23 -11.70
C LEU A 73 0.59 3.72 -11.98
N SER A 74 1.69 4.46 -11.86
CA SER A 74 1.74 5.90 -12.17
C SER A 74 1.42 6.18 -13.65
N ARG A 75 1.91 5.35 -14.58
CA ARG A 75 1.53 5.45 -16.00
C ARG A 75 0.06 5.13 -16.24
N LEU A 76 -0.49 4.10 -15.61
CA LEU A 76 -1.93 3.79 -15.66
C LEU A 76 -2.76 4.97 -15.16
N GLN A 77 -2.40 5.56 -14.01
CA GLN A 77 -3.07 6.73 -13.47
C GLN A 77 -3.01 7.92 -14.43
N THR A 78 -1.87 8.14 -15.09
CA THR A 78 -1.69 9.22 -16.07
C THR A 78 -2.59 9.01 -17.29
N LEU A 79 -2.68 7.77 -17.80
CA LEU A 79 -3.56 7.42 -18.92
C LEU A 79 -5.04 7.55 -18.57
N CYS A 80 -5.41 7.25 -17.33
CA CYS A 80 -6.78 7.42 -16.84
C CYS A 80 -7.11 8.88 -16.47
N GLY A 81 -6.12 9.70 -16.14
CA GLY A 81 -6.29 11.08 -15.69
C GLY A 81 -6.26 12.15 -16.80
N SER A 82 -5.50 11.93 -17.87
CA SER A 82 -5.41 12.86 -19.01
C SER A 82 -6.59 12.73 -19.96
N GLY A 83 -7.76 13.13 -19.48
CA GLY A 83 -8.96 13.34 -20.28
C GLY A 83 -9.20 14.82 -20.62
N VAL A 84 -8.15 15.57 -20.99
CA VAL A 84 -8.33 16.99 -21.38
C VAL A 84 -8.00 17.26 -22.85
N ASP A 85 -7.00 16.65 -23.50
CA ASP A 85 -6.72 16.94 -24.93
C ASP A 85 -6.03 15.77 -25.68
N GLY A 86 -6.61 14.57 -25.64
CA GLY A 86 -6.09 13.42 -26.39
C GLY A 86 -7.07 12.25 -26.47
N PRO A 87 -6.82 11.22 -27.30
CA PRO A 87 -7.68 10.06 -27.40
C PRO A 87 -7.59 9.28 -26.09
N GLY A 88 -8.45 9.62 -25.14
CA GLY A 88 -8.50 9.01 -23.82
C GLY A 88 -8.82 7.52 -23.97
N TYR A 89 -7.91 6.68 -23.51
CA TYR A 89 -8.11 5.23 -23.46
C TYR A 89 -9.07 4.80 -22.33
N CYS A 90 -9.45 5.73 -21.44
CA CYS A 90 -10.49 5.50 -20.46
C CYS A 90 -11.85 5.64 -21.13
N ASP A 91 -12.58 4.53 -21.18
CA ASP A 91 -14.01 4.52 -21.51
C ASP A 91 -14.74 5.54 -20.61
N GLU A 92 -15.43 6.50 -21.21
CA GLU A 92 -16.22 7.52 -20.48
C GLU A 92 -17.22 6.85 -19.53
N ASN A 93 -17.70 5.65 -19.86
CA ASN A 93 -18.60 4.89 -19.00
C ASN A 93 -17.96 4.46 -17.66
N ASN A 94 -16.64 4.27 -17.64
CA ASN A 94 -15.90 3.82 -16.46
C ASN A 94 -15.27 4.99 -15.68
N ARG A 95 -15.29 6.20 -16.23
CA ARG A 95 -14.74 7.41 -15.60
C ARG A 95 -15.39 7.74 -14.25
N PRO A 96 -16.74 7.67 -14.07
CA PRO A 96 -17.36 7.91 -12.76
C PRO A 96 -16.94 6.88 -11.71
N LEU A 97 -16.75 5.61 -12.11
CA LEU A 97 -16.28 4.55 -11.21
C LEU A 97 -14.84 4.81 -10.77
N TYR A 98 -13.96 5.18 -11.70
CA TYR A 98 -12.58 5.55 -11.40
C TYR A 98 -12.50 6.73 -10.42
N GLU A 99 -13.26 7.81 -10.66
CA GLU A 99 -13.30 8.98 -9.76
C GLU A 99 -13.86 8.64 -8.38
N THR A 100 -14.88 7.77 -8.30
CA THR A 100 -15.43 7.29 -7.01
C THR A 100 -14.39 6.51 -6.22
N VAL A 101 -13.70 5.57 -6.85
CA VAL A 101 -12.63 4.77 -6.20
C VAL A 101 -11.47 5.67 -5.79
N LYS A 102 -11.04 6.58 -6.67
CA LYS A 102 -9.96 7.55 -6.39
C LYS A 102 -10.31 8.44 -5.20
N SER A 103 -11.52 8.98 -5.15
CA SER A 103 -11.99 9.80 -4.02
C SER A 103 -12.05 9.00 -2.72
N ALA A 104 -12.55 7.76 -2.74
CA ALA A 104 -12.59 6.90 -1.56
C ALA A 104 -11.19 6.54 -1.04
N LEU A 105 -10.18 6.50 -1.92
CA LEU A 105 -8.79 6.22 -1.57
C LEU A 105 -8.01 7.47 -1.13
N GLN A 106 -8.49 8.69 -1.41
CA GLN A 106 -7.83 9.93 -0.95
C GLN A 106 -7.77 10.02 0.57
N ASP A 107 -8.78 9.52 1.29
CA ASP A 107 -8.81 9.50 2.75
C ASP A 107 -7.76 8.55 3.36
N PHE A 108 -7.18 7.67 2.56
CA PHE A 108 -6.15 6.71 2.97
C PHE A 108 -4.72 7.13 2.60
N THR A 109 -4.50 8.35 2.09
CA THR A 109 -3.13 8.81 1.81
C THR A 109 -2.36 8.92 3.13
N VAL A 110 -1.63 7.84 3.46
CA VAL A 110 -0.60 7.85 4.49
C VAL A 110 0.48 8.78 3.95
N LEU A 111 0.42 10.05 4.34
CA LEU A 111 1.58 10.92 4.23
C LEU A 111 2.77 10.12 4.78
N PRO A 112 3.88 9.97 4.03
CA PRO A 112 5.05 9.29 4.56
C PRO A 112 5.41 10.00 5.86
N THR A 113 5.28 9.28 6.98
CA THR A 113 5.75 9.77 8.28
C THR A 113 7.22 10.13 8.09
N PRO A 114 7.62 11.39 8.31
CA PRO A 114 9.01 11.80 8.17
C PRO A 114 9.91 10.90 9.02
N ILE A 115 10.96 10.35 8.43
CA ILE A 115 12.03 9.58 9.09
C ILE A 115 13.00 10.56 9.74
#